data_AF-A0A352N9Z6-F1
#
_entry.id   AF-A0A352N9Z6-F1
#
_cell.length_a   1.000
_cell.length_b   1.000
_cell.length_c   1.000
_cell.angle_alpha   90.00
_cell.angle_beta   90.00
_cell.angle_gamma   90.00
#
_symmetry.space_group_name_H-M   'P 1'
#
loop_
_entity.id
_entity.type
_entity.pdbx_description
1 polymer ?
#
loop_
_entity_poly.entity_id
_entity_poly.type
_entity_poly.pdbx_seq_one_letter_code
_entity_poly.pdbx_strand_id
1 'polypeptide(L)'
;MKFPLPQPVLQAIDDDLWILKEKYEIEFYVGRRLYKLISAPGATTDGLSKPLCLRMIPLLGFWLGYKLAPRELPAGWAHDQIYEAELLPRKECDTAFLWLLWKNIVWFVRRRLYYRAVRVGGGETWDRHTPRTIAASRNYNNLYKWKSGQWIEVEPPARNINN
;
A
#
# COMPACT_ATOMS: atom_id res chain seq x y z
N MET A 1 9.32 8.00 -19.97
CA MET A 1 9.86 8.23 -18.61
C MET A 1 9.98 6.87 -17.93
N LYS A 2 11.16 6.47 -17.43
CA LYS A 2 11.34 5.18 -16.73
C LYS A 2 11.05 5.38 -15.24
N PHE A 3 10.06 4.67 -14.71
CA PHE A 3 9.78 4.70 -13.27
C PHE A 3 10.78 3.81 -12.51
N PRO A 4 11.26 4.23 -11.33
CA PRO A 4 12.17 3.41 -10.51
C PRO A 4 11.54 2.10 -10.02
N LEU A 5 10.22 2.08 -9.78
CA LEU A 5 9.48 0.90 -9.36
C LEU A 5 8.68 0.30 -10.51
N PRO A 6 8.51 -1.04 -10.54
CA PRO A 6 7.63 -1.70 -11.49
C PRO A 6 6.20 -1.18 -11.28
N GLN A 7 5.45 -1.02 -12.37
CA GLN A 7 4.06 -0.58 -12.32
C GLN A 7 3.13 -1.81 -12.30
N PRO A 8 2.12 -1.86 -11.43
CA PRO A 8 1.13 -2.93 -11.48
C PRO A 8 0.27 -2.80 -12.74
N VAL A 9 -0.10 -3.93 -13.34
CA VAL A 9 -1.00 -3.97 -14.49
C VAL A 9 -2.43 -4.09 -13.99
N LEU A 10 -3.16 -2.98 -14.02
CA LEU A 10 -4.51 -2.87 -13.46
C LEU A 10 -5.58 -2.79 -14.55
N GLN A 11 -6.73 -3.38 -14.28
CA GLN A 11 -7.97 -3.20 -15.05
C GLN A 11 -9.02 -2.57 -14.15
N ALA A 12 -9.71 -1.52 -14.62
CA ALA A 12 -10.85 -0.96 -13.90
C ALA A 12 -12.00 -1.98 -13.87
N ILE A 13 -12.56 -2.22 -12.67
CA ILE A 13 -13.84 -2.91 -12.50
C ILE A 13 -14.96 -1.87 -12.53
N ASP A 14 -14.76 -0.77 -11.80
CA ASP A 14 -15.64 0.40 -11.76
C ASP A 14 -14.81 1.70 -11.62
N ASP A 15 -15.45 2.83 -11.31
CA ASP A 15 -14.78 4.15 -11.20
C ASP A 15 -13.80 4.25 -10.01
N ASP A 16 -13.96 3.38 -9.02
CA ASP A 16 -13.31 3.44 -7.72
C ASP A 16 -12.56 2.15 -7.35
N LEU A 17 -12.64 1.11 -8.18
CA LEU A 17 -12.06 -0.21 -7.92
C LEU A 17 -11.31 -0.74 -9.14
N TRP A 18 -10.08 -1.18 -8.90
CA TRP A 18 -9.22 -1.79 -9.91
C TRP A 18 -8.80 -3.19 -9.47
N ILE A 19 -8.62 -4.07 -10.44
CA ILE A 19 -8.14 -5.44 -10.25
C ILE A 19 -6.78 -5.64 -10.90
N LEU A 20 -5.91 -6.35 -10.21
CA LEU A 20 -4.61 -6.74 -10.72
C LEU A 20 -4.75 -7.87 -11.75
N LYS A 21 -4.19 -7.66 -12.93
CA LYS A 21 -4.25 -8.61 -14.05
C LYS A 21 -3.10 -9.60 -14.08
N GLU A 22 -1.95 -9.17 -13.61
CA GLU A 22 -0.71 -9.95 -13.66
C GLU A 22 -0.07 -9.98 -12.28
N LYS A 23 0.68 -11.04 -11.99
CA LYS A 23 1.44 -11.14 -10.74
C LYS A 23 2.32 -9.90 -10.57
N TYR A 24 2.26 -9.30 -9.39
CA TYR A 24 3.04 -8.11 -9.06
C TYR A 24 3.97 -8.38 -7.89
N GLU A 25 5.24 -8.01 -8.05
CA GLU A 25 6.25 -8.13 -7.00
C GLU A 25 6.88 -6.79 -6.72
N ILE A 26 7.05 -6.49 -5.43
CA ILE A 26 7.70 -5.26 -5.01
C ILE A 26 8.50 -5.47 -3.74
N GLU A 27 9.72 -4.92 -3.73
CA GLU A 27 10.63 -4.97 -2.60
C GLU A 27 10.68 -3.61 -1.89
N PHE A 28 10.68 -3.62 -0.57
CA PHE A 28 10.70 -2.40 0.23
C PHE A 28 11.36 -2.58 1.59
N TYR A 29 11.75 -1.45 2.19
CA TYR A 29 12.32 -1.45 3.53
C TYR A 29 11.33 -0.94 4.57
N VAL A 30 11.32 -1.60 5.72
CA VAL A 30 10.75 -1.08 6.97
C VAL A 30 11.87 -1.00 8.00
N GLY A 31 12.28 0.22 8.33
CA GLY A 31 13.51 0.43 9.11
C GLY A 31 14.73 -0.13 8.38
N ARG A 32 15.39 -1.14 8.98
CA ARG A 32 16.56 -1.83 8.40
C ARG A 32 16.24 -3.20 7.78
N ARG A 33 14.97 -3.57 7.73
CA ARG A 33 14.52 -4.89 7.27
C ARG A 33 14.02 -4.76 5.83
N LEU A 34 14.51 -5.62 4.95
CA LEU A 34 14.06 -5.73 3.57
C LEU A 34 12.92 -6.75 3.48
N TYR A 35 11.85 -6.36 2.83
CA TYR A 35 10.66 -7.16 2.58
C TYR A 35 10.37 -7.25 1.08
N LYS A 36 9.62 -8.29 0.70
CA LYS A 36 9.08 -8.51 -0.64
C LYS A 36 7.61 -8.85 -0.51
N LEU A 37 6.75 -8.04 -1.11
CA LEU A 37 5.34 -8.35 -1.31
C LEU A 37 5.18 -9.02 -2.68
N ILE A 38 4.43 -10.11 -2.70
CA ILE A 38 3.97 -10.78 -3.91
C ILE A 38 2.45 -10.76 -3.90
N SER A 39 1.85 -10.11 -4.90
CA SER A 39 0.41 -10.06 -5.13
C SER A 39 0.04 -10.90 -6.35
N ALA A 40 -0.91 -11.81 -6.18
CA ALA A 40 -1.46 -12.65 -7.24
C ALA A 40 -2.53 -11.90 -8.05
N PRO A 41 -2.75 -12.26 -9.34
CA PRO A 41 -3.87 -11.74 -10.11
C PRO A 41 -5.20 -11.92 -9.39
N GLY A 42 -6.07 -10.92 -9.48
CA GLY A 42 -7.35 -10.90 -8.77
C GLY A 42 -7.37 -10.03 -7.52
N ALA A 43 -6.21 -9.66 -6.97
CA ALA A 43 -6.11 -8.65 -5.92
C ALA A 43 -6.75 -7.33 -6.35
N THR A 44 -7.41 -6.62 -5.43
CA THR A 44 -8.09 -5.35 -5.71
C THR A 44 -7.47 -4.18 -4.96
N THR A 45 -7.61 -2.97 -5.49
CA THR A 45 -7.16 -1.72 -4.89
C THR A 45 -8.18 -0.62 -5.21
N ASP A 46 -8.35 0.34 -4.31
CA ASP A 46 -9.05 1.61 -4.61
C ASP A 46 -8.07 2.70 -5.12
N GLY A 47 -6.82 2.30 -5.36
CA GLY A 47 -5.73 3.09 -5.90
C GLY A 47 -4.99 3.87 -4.83
N LEU A 48 -5.28 5.16 -4.75
CA LEU A 48 -4.70 6.05 -3.73
C LEU A 48 -5.85 6.71 -3.00
N SER A 49 -6.07 6.27 -1.76
CA SER A 49 -6.94 6.96 -0.81
C SER A 49 -6.60 8.45 -0.77
N LYS A 50 -7.53 9.30 -1.25
CA LYS A 50 -7.40 10.76 -1.18
C LYS A 50 -7.61 11.19 0.27
N PRO A 51 -6.63 11.83 0.92
CA PRO A 51 -6.79 12.33 2.28
C PRO A 51 -8.04 13.21 2.44
N LEU A 52 -8.82 13.03 3.50
CA LEU A 52 -10.06 13.79 3.74
C LEU A 52 -9.81 15.31 3.78
N CYS A 53 -8.70 15.73 4.39
CA CYS A 53 -8.25 17.12 4.40
C CYS A 53 -7.94 17.69 3.01
N LEU A 54 -7.67 16.83 2.03
CA LEU A 54 -7.43 17.22 0.64
C LEU A 54 -8.69 17.23 -0.23
N ARG A 55 -9.80 16.61 0.22
CA ARG A 55 -11.14 16.84 -0.37
C ARG A 55 -11.64 18.26 -0.09
N MET A 56 -11.18 18.89 0.99
CA MET A 56 -11.63 20.23 1.41
C MET A 56 -10.90 21.39 0.72
N ILE A 57 -9.79 21.13 0.02
CA ILE A 57 -9.00 22.17 -0.67
C ILE A 57 -8.86 21.79 -2.15
N PRO A 58 -9.78 22.24 -3.03
CA PRO A 58 -9.83 21.83 -4.45
C PRO A 58 -8.52 22.07 -5.21
N LEU A 59 -7.82 23.16 -4.90
CA LEU A 59 -6.52 23.50 -5.50
C LEU A 59 -5.40 22.51 -5.13
N LEU A 60 -5.42 21.94 -3.92
CA LEU A 60 -4.48 20.87 -3.54
C LEU A 60 -4.87 19.53 -4.16
N GLY A 61 -6.16 19.25 -4.32
CA GLY A 61 -6.67 18.06 -5.00
C GLY A 61 -6.26 17.99 -6.48
N PHE A 62 -6.18 19.13 -7.16
CA PHE A 62 -5.65 19.24 -8.52
C PHE A 62 -4.13 19.06 -8.59
N TRP A 63 -3.40 19.59 -7.59
CA TRP A 63 -1.92 19.52 -7.54
C TRP A 63 -1.36 18.16 -7.13
N LEU A 64 -2.14 17.34 -6.43
CA LEU A 64 -1.68 16.07 -5.83
C LEU A 64 -2.07 14.82 -6.63
N GLY A 65 -2.63 15.00 -7.83
CA GLY A 65 -2.73 13.94 -8.85
C GLY A 65 -3.98 13.05 -8.78
N TYR A 66 -4.24 12.41 -9.91
CA TYR A 66 -5.31 11.42 -10.11
C TYR A 66 -5.11 10.17 -9.24
N LYS A 67 -6.20 9.40 -9.01
CA LYS A 67 -6.19 8.15 -8.21
C LYS A 67 -5.12 7.15 -8.63
N LEU A 68 -4.72 7.18 -9.90
CA LEU A 68 -3.71 6.31 -10.51
C LEU A 68 -2.47 7.10 -10.97
N ALA A 69 -2.03 8.07 -10.17
CA ALA A 69 -0.82 8.82 -10.50
C ALA A 69 0.38 7.84 -10.59
N PRO A 70 1.07 7.70 -11.76
CA PRO A 70 2.02 6.61 -11.99
C PRO A 70 3.22 6.57 -11.02
N ARG A 71 3.55 7.71 -10.41
CA ARG A 71 4.64 7.79 -9.42
C ARG A 71 4.22 7.30 -8.04
N GLU A 72 2.94 7.34 -7.73
CA GLU A 72 2.42 6.98 -6.43
C GLU A 72 1.78 5.59 -6.44
N LEU A 73 1.33 5.13 -7.61
CA LEU A 73 0.59 3.88 -7.79
C LEU A 73 1.28 2.64 -7.20
N PRO A 74 2.58 2.35 -7.44
CA PRO A 74 3.26 1.23 -6.80
C PRO A 74 3.22 1.26 -5.27
N ALA A 75 3.30 2.47 -4.69
CA ALA A 75 3.29 2.65 -3.25
C ALA A 75 1.88 2.50 -2.68
N GLY A 76 0.87 3.07 -3.35
CA GLY A 76 -0.54 2.90 -3.00
C GLY A 76 -0.95 1.43 -3.05
N TRP A 77 -0.65 0.76 -4.16
CA TRP A 77 -0.85 -0.68 -4.31
C TRP A 77 -0.28 -1.46 -3.14
N ALA A 78 1.03 -1.32 -2.90
CA ALA A 78 1.69 -2.09 -1.86
C ALA A 78 1.14 -1.79 -0.46
N HIS A 79 0.77 -0.53 -0.19
CA HIS A 79 0.15 -0.12 1.08
C HIS A 79 -1.20 -0.79 1.27
N ASP A 80 -2.11 -0.71 0.28
CA ASP A 80 -3.42 -1.35 0.35
C ASP A 80 -3.29 -2.85 0.63
N GLN A 81 -2.43 -3.54 -0.14
CA GLN A 81 -2.30 -5.00 -0.04
C GLN A 81 -1.73 -5.45 1.31
N ILE A 82 -0.66 -4.82 1.82
CA ILE A 82 -0.12 -5.19 3.15
C ILE A 82 -1.04 -4.77 4.29
N TYR A 83 -1.83 -3.71 4.08
CA TYR A 83 -2.69 -3.12 5.09
C TYR A 83 -3.98 -3.91 5.25
N GLU A 84 -4.69 -4.19 4.15
CA GLU A 84 -5.94 -4.97 4.15
C GLU A 84 -5.71 -6.42 4.60
N ALA A 85 -4.62 -7.05 4.15
CA ALA A 85 -4.23 -8.39 4.57
C ALA A 85 -3.59 -8.44 5.97
N GLU A 86 -3.40 -7.29 6.61
CA GLU A 86 -2.71 -7.12 7.90
C GLU A 86 -1.41 -7.97 7.98
N LEU A 87 -0.57 -7.90 6.94
CA LEU A 87 0.67 -8.67 6.84
C LEU A 87 1.78 -8.08 7.73
N LEU A 88 1.65 -6.81 8.08
CA LEU A 88 2.52 -6.08 9.00
C LEU A 88 1.66 -5.26 9.97
N PRO A 89 2.20 -4.84 11.13
CA PRO A 89 1.54 -3.85 11.97
C PRO A 89 1.28 -2.56 11.18
N ARG A 90 0.14 -1.89 11.41
CA ARG A 90 -0.26 -0.64 10.73
C ARG A 90 0.88 0.38 10.58
N LYS A 91 1.64 0.63 11.66
CA LYS A 91 2.77 1.58 11.65
C LYS A 91 3.88 1.17 10.66
N GLU A 92 4.13 -0.12 10.53
CA GLU A 92 5.08 -0.67 9.57
C GLU A 92 4.54 -0.55 8.15
N CYS A 93 3.24 -0.76 7.91
CA CYS A 93 2.59 -0.50 6.63
C CYS A 93 2.78 0.96 6.19
N ASP A 94 2.49 1.92 7.07
CA ASP A 94 2.66 3.36 6.78
C ASP A 94 4.13 3.73 6.50
N THR A 95 5.06 3.04 7.17
CA THR A 95 6.51 3.25 6.97
C THR A 95 6.96 2.70 5.60
N ALA A 96 6.48 1.51 5.22
CA ALA A 96 6.70 0.93 3.90
C ALA A 96 6.18 1.86 2.79
N PHE A 97 4.98 2.39 2.97
CA PHE A 97 4.37 3.34 2.02
C PHE A 97 5.26 4.58 1.80
N LEU A 98 5.74 5.21 2.88
CA LEU A 98 6.63 6.36 2.77
C LEU A 98 7.94 6.03 2.05
N TRP A 99 8.52 4.86 2.33
CA TRP A 99 9.74 4.41 1.66
C TRP A 99 9.51 4.19 0.16
N LEU A 100 8.39 3.57 -0.22
CA LEU A 100 8.04 3.30 -1.62
C LEU A 100 7.80 4.59 -2.40
N LEU A 101 7.07 5.55 -1.82
CA LEU A 101 6.93 6.88 -2.41
C LEU A 101 8.30 7.56 -2.59
N TRP A 102 9.21 7.40 -1.62
CA TRP A 102 10.57 7.93 -1.74
C TRP A 102 11.35 7.27 -2.88
N LYS A 103 11.33 5.94 -2.93
CA LYS A 103 12.00 5.14 -3.95
C LYS A 103 11.50 5.44 -5.35
N ASN A 104 10.21 5.74 -5.51
CA ASN A 104 9.62 6.11 -6.80
C ASN A 104 9.72 7.61 -7.14
N ILE A 105 10.58 8.37 -6.43
CA ILE A 105 10.87 9.78 -6.70
C ILE A 105 9.60 10.65 -6.66
N VAL A 106 8.70 10.35 -5.71
CA VAL A 106 7.61 11.27 -5.36
C VAL A 106 8.20 12.46 -4.61
N TRP A 107 7.75 13.67 -4.93
CA TRP A 107 8.31 14.89 -4.35
C TRP A 107 8.12 14.95 -2.83
N PHE A 108 9.11 15.48 -2.11
CA PHE A 108 9.19 15.40 -0.65
C PHE A 108 7.95 15.90 0.09
N VAL A 109 7.41 17.05 -0.31
CA VAL A 109 6.20 17.62 0.30
C VAL A 109 5.01 16.69 0.11
N ARG A 110 4.85 16.17 -1.11
CA ARG A 110 3.77 15.23 -1.48
C ARG A 110 3.84 13.93 -0.69
N ARG A 111 5.04 13.36 -0.51
CA ARG A 111 5.25 12.18 0.35
C ARG A 111 4.84 12.41 1.80
N ARG A 112 5.21 13.57 2.36
CA ARG A 112 4.83 13.93 3.74
C ARG A 112 3.32 14.09 3.92
N LEU A 113 2.63 14.63 2.91
CA LEU A 113 1.18 14.75 2.92
C LEU A 113 0.51 13.37 2.93
N TYR A 114 0.89 12.48 2.03
CA TYR A 114 0.39 11.09 2.00
C TYR A 114 0.65 10.37 3.33
N TYR A 115 1.88 10.44 3.85
CA TYR A 115 2.22 9.81 5.13
C TYR A 115 1.37 10.34 6.29
N ARG A 116 1.23 11.67 6.41
CA ARG A 116 0.38 12.25 7.46
C ARG A 116 -1.07 11.82 7.32
N ALA A 117 -1.58 11.74 6.10
CA ALA A 117 -2.95 11.31 5.86
C ALA A 117 -3.23 9.89 6.33
N VAL A 118 -2.40 8.92 5.98
CA VAL A 118 -2.59 7.52 6.42
C VAL A 118 -2.39 7.36 7.93
N ARG A 119 -1.50 8.18 8.54
CA ARG A 119 -1.32 8.20 10.00
C ARG A 119 -2.54 8.73 10.74
N VAL A 120 -3.23 9.73 10.19
CA VAL A 120 -4.41 10.34 10.83
C VAL A 120 -5.69 9.57 10.50
N GLY A 121 -5.96 9.30 9.22
CA GLY A 121 -7.22 8.70 8.75
C GLY A 121 -7.21 7.17 8.71
N GLY A 122 -6.04 6.53 8.61
CA GLY A 122 -5.96 5.08 8.49
C GLY A 122 -6.18 4.32 9.81
N GLY A 123 -6.69 4.96 10.87
CA GLY A 123 -7.02 4.24 12.11
C GLY A 123 -8.39 3.59 11.97
N GLU A 124 -9.38 4.41 11.70
CA GLU A 124 -10.76 3.99 11.51
C GLU A 124 -10.92 2.92 10.42
N THR A 125 -10.23 3.05 9.27
CA THR A 125 -10.25 2.01 8.22
C THR A 125 -9.64 0.70 8.70
N TRP A 126 -8.53 0.76 9.45
CA TRP A 126 -7.86 -0.43 10.00
C TRP A 126 -8.78 -1.18 10.96
N ASP A 127 -9.45 -0.46 11.84
CA ASP A 127 -10.31 -1.04 12.87
C ASP A 127 -11.57 -1.71 12.27
N ARG A 128 -11.98 -1.28 11.07
CA ARG A 128 -13.09 -1.87 10.31
C ARG A 128 -12.74 -3.19 9.63
N HIS A 129 -11.47 -3.59 9.55
CA HIS A 129 -11.11 -4.89 8.99
C HIS A 129 -11.75 -6.01 9.81
N THR A 130 -12.30 -7.00 9.12
CA THR A 130 -12.85 -8.22 9.75
C THR A 130 -11.93 -9.41 9.48
N PRO A 131 -11.97 -10.48 10.29
CA PRO A 131 -11.22 -11.70 9.98
C PRO A 131 -11.51 -12.23 8.56
N ARG A 132 -12.75 -12.07 8.09
CA ARG A 132 -13.17 -12.47 6.74
C ARG A 132 -12.48 -11.65 5.65
N THR A 133 -12.45 -10.33 5.77
CA THR A 133 -11.82 -9.45 4.75
C THR A 133 -10.31 -9.64 4.74
N ILE A 134 -9.69 -9.77 5.92
CA ILE A 134 -8.26 -10.06 6.06
C ILE A 134 -7.91 -11.39 5.38
N ALA A 135 -8.65 -12.46 5.68
CA ALA A 135 -8.43 -13.77 5.07
C ALA A 135 -8.62 -13.73 3.55
N ALA A 136 -9.64 -13.01 3.06
CA ALA A 136 -9.86 -12.82 1.63
C ALA A 136 -8.68 -12.12 0.94
N SER A 137 -8.14 -11.05 1.54
CA SER A 137 -6.98 -10.33 1.00
C SER A 137 -5.68 -11.16 1.06
N ARG A 138 -5.48 -11.97 2.11
CA ARG A 138 -4.35 -12.90 2.22
C ARG A 138 -4.33 -13.99 1.16
N ASN A 139 -5.47 -14.38 0.59
CA ASN A 139 -5.50 -15.33 -0.53
C ASN A 139 -4.73 -14.84 -1.76
N TYR A 140 -4.54 -13.52 -1.88
CA TYR A 140 -3.84 -12.91 -3.00
C TYR A 140 -2.46 -12.37 -2.63
N ASN A 141 -2.12 -12.25 -1.35
CA ASN A 141 -0.97 -11.47 -0.92
C ASN A 141 -0.09 -12.25 0.06
N ASN A 142 1.15 -12.47 -0.35
CA ASN A 142 2.20 -13.07 0.48
C ASN A 142 3.31 -12.06 0.74
N LEU A 143 3.81 -12.05 1.97
CA LEU A 143 4.92 -11.19 2.37
C LEU A 143 6.12 -12.04 2.76
N TYR A 144 7.29 -11.68 2.25
CA TYR A 144 8.56 -12.30 2.59
C TYR A 144 9.48 -11.27 3.21
N LYS A 145 10.36 -11.73 4.09
CA LYS A 145 11.42 -10.94 4.72
C LYS A 145 12.77 -11.55 4.40
N TRP A 146 13.71 -10.70 4.00
CA TRP A 146 15.08 -11.12 3.76
C TRP A 146 15.80 -11.39 5.09
N LYS A 147 16.33 -12.60 5.26
CA LYS A 147 17.11 -12.99 6.43
C LYS A 147 18.20 -13.98 6.02
N SER A 148 19.46 -13.65 6.32
CA SER A 148 20.61 -14.53 6.09
C SER A 148 20.74 -15.08 4.66
N GLY A 149 20.49 -14.24 3.65
CA GLY A 149 20.67 -14.64 2.24
C GLY A 149 19.46 -15.32 1.60
N GLN A 150 18.33 -15.41 2.30
CA GLN A 150 17.11 -16.05 1.79
C GLN A 150 15.84 -15.25 2.15
N TRP A 151 14.80 -15.47 1.34
CA TRP A 151 13.45 -14.98 1.59
C TRP A 151 12.71 -15.95 2.50
N ILE A 152 12.25 -15.45 3.64
CA ILE A 152 11.43 -16.22 4.59
C ILE A 152 10.04 -15.62 4.60
N GLU A 153 9.02 -16.44 4.39
CA GLU A 153 7.63 -16.00 4.47
C GLU A 153 7.33 -15.46 5.87
N VAL A 154 6.64 -14.32 5.91
CA VAL A 154 6.27 -13.64 7.14
C VAL A 154 4.90 -14.16 7.54
N GLU A 155 4.85 -14.86 8.67
CA GLU A 155 3.58 -15.14 9.31
C GLU A 155 2.92 -13.83 9.73
N PRO A 156 1.63 -13.62 9.38
CA PRO A 156 0.96 -12.40 9.77
C PRO A 156 0.89 -12.28 11.31
N PRO A 157 1.00 -11.06 11.86
CA PRO A 157 0.89 -10.87 13.30
C PRO A 157 -0.45 -11.39 13.82
N ALA A 158 -0.43 -11.98 15.02
CA ALA A 158 -1.66 -12.26 15.75
C ALA A 158 -2.38 -10.93 15.99
N ARG A 159 -3.66 -10.84 15.59
CA ARG A 159 -4.44 -9.63 15.78
C ARG A 159 -4.67 -9.43 17.28
N ASN A 160 -4.05 -8.41 17.84
CA ASN A 160 -4.34 -8.00 19.20
C ASN A 160 -5.67 -7.24 19.19
N ILE A 161 -6.74 -7.91 19.61
CA ILE A 161 -8.12 -7.38 19.66
C ILE A 161 -8.31 -6.26 20.71
N ASN A 162 -7.26 -5.88 21.43
CA ASN A 162 -7.30 -4.93 22.55
C ASN A 162 -6.64 -3.57 22.27
N ASN A 163 -6.39 -3.20 21.01
CA ASN A 163 -5.82 -1.89 20.65
C ASN A 163 -6.89 -0.85 20.33
#